data_AF-A0A7J0GFN3-F1
#
_entry.id   AF-A0A7J0GFN3-F1
#
_cell.length_a   1.000
_cell.length_b   1.000
_cell.length_c   1.000
_cell.angle_alpha   90.00
_cell.angle_beta   90.00
_cell.angle_gamma   90.00
#
_symmetry.space_group_name_H-M   'P 1'
#
loop_
_entity.id
_entity.type
_entity.pdbx_description
1 polymer ?
#
loop_
_entity_poly.entity_id
_entity_poly.type
_entity_poly.pdbx_seq_one_letter_code
_entity_poly.pdbx_strand_id
1 'polypeptide(L)'
;MSLFVLGTFLIWFGWCGFNPGSFTKILSPYTNGNFYGQWRAMDRTAVTTTLAGCTATLTTLFVKRILSGHWNVTDVCKRLLGAFAAITARCSVVEPWAAVIWGFVAALVLIGCNIVVANVKVDDELEAAQLHGGCCALGWFSRRCSPPRST
;
A
#
# COMPACT_ATOMS: atom_id res chain seq x y z
N MET A 1 -4.50 23.57 -1.90
CA MET A 1 -4.66 22.31 -1.13
C MET A 1 -5.79 21.43 -1.65
N SER A 2 -6.98 21.96 -1.97
CA SER A 2 -8.12 21.20 -2.48
C SER A 2 -7.83 20.35 -3.74
N LEU A 3 -7.07 20.89 -4.70
CA LEU A 3 -6.61 20.14 -5.89
C LEU A 3 -5.74 18.92 -5.57
N PHE A 4 -4.89 19.02 -4.53
CA PHE A 4 -4.01 17.93 -4.10
C PHE A 4 -4.82 16.78 -3.46
N VAL A 5 -5.81 17.13 -2.64
CA VAL A 5 -6.71 16.16 -2.02
C VAL A 5 -7.59 15.50 -3.07
N LEU A 6 -8.11 16.26 -4.04
CA LEU A 6 -8.89 15.72 -5.16
C LEU A 6 -8.05 14.75 -6.01
N GLY A 7 -6.81 15.14 -6.35
CA GLY A 7 -5.88 14.27 -7.07
C GLY A 7 -5.58 12.98 -6.30
N THR A 8 -5.38 13.08 -4.99
CA THR A 8 -5.16 11.91 -4.12
C THR A 8 -6.38 10.99 -4.09
N PHE A 9 -7.60 11.54 -4.04
CA PHE A 9 -8.84 10.77 -4.09
C PHE A 9 -9.02 10.05 -5.44
N LEU A 10 -8.73 10.73 -6.55
CA LEU A 10 -8.78 10.12 -7.88
C LEU A 10 -7.76 8.99 -8.04
N ILE A 11 -6.55 9.16 -7.51
CA ILE A 11 -5.52 8.11 -7.53
C ILE A 11 -5.92 6.93 -6.63
N TRP A 12 -6.51 7.18 -5.46
CA TRP A 12 -7.05 6.11 -4.61
C TRP A 12 -8.13 5.32 -5.35
N PHE A 13 -9.10 6.00 -5.96
CA PHE A 13 -10.13 5.35 -6.76
C PHE A 13 -9.52 4.52 -7.90
N GLY A 14 -8.51 5.06 -8.59
CA GLY A 14 -7.74 4.33 -9.60
C GLY A 14 -7.05 3.08 -9.06
N TRP A 15 -6.43 3.16 -7.87
CA TRP A 15 -5.73 2.03 -7.25
C TRP A 15 -6.67 0.91 -6.78
N CYS A 16 -7.87 1.29 -6.33
CA CYS A 16 -8.95 0.36 -6.01
C CYS A 16 -9.41 -0.42 -7.25
N GLY A 17 -9.26 0.11 -8.46
CA GLY A 17 -9.51 -0.63 -9.71
C GLY A 17 -8.28 -1.39 -10.22
N PHE A 18 -7.08 -0.82 -10.06
CA PHE A 18 -5.83 -1.39 -10.56
C PHE A 18 -5.44 -2.72 -9.89
N ASN A 19 -5.52 -2.77 -8.55
CA ASN A 19 -5.14 -3.97 -7.78
C ASN A 19 -6.08 -5.17 -8.04
N PRO A 20 -7.41 -5.07 -7.92
CA PRO A 20 -8.31 -6.17 -8.28
C PRO A 20 -8.45 -6.37 -9.79
N GLY A 21 -8.23 -5.34 -10.62
CA GLY A 21 -8.22 -5.44 -12.09
C GLY A 21 -7.01 -6.21 -12.64
N SER A 22 -5.96 -6.41 -11.84
CA SER A 22 -4.79 -7.21 -12.21
C SER A 22 -5.09 -8.71 -12.36
N PHE A 23 -6.27 -9.16 -11.95
CA PHE A 23 -6.73 -10.53 -12.15
C PHE A 23 -7.44 -10.65 -13.52
N THR A 24 -6.74 -11.23 -14.49
CA THR A 24 -7.21 -11.39 -15.88
C THR A 24 -8.30 -12.45 -16.07
N LYS A 25 -8.67 -13.20 -15.02
CA LYS A 25 -9.75 -14.19 -15.03
C LYS A 25 -10.68 -14.00 -13.83
N ILE A 26 -11.95 -13.71 -14.10
CA ILE A 26 -13.00 -13.51 -13.08
C ILE A 26 -13.80 -14.82 -12.88
N LEU A 27 -14.11 -15.52 -13.97
CA LEU A 27 -14.65 -16.88 -13.98
C LEU A 27 -13.67 -17.81 -14.70
N SER A 28 -12.79 -18.47 -13.95
CA SER A 28 -12.11 -19.67 -14.43
C SER A 28 -12.64 -20.84 -13.62
N PRO A 29 -13.48 -21.73 -14.18
CA PRO A 29 -13.80 -22.99 -13.52
C PRO A 29 -12.51 -23.81 -13.42
N TYR A 30 -12.13 -24.19 -12.21
CA TYR A 30 -11.08 -25.19 -12.01
C TYR A 30 -11.65 -26.55 -12.43
N THR A 31 -10.94 -27.29 -13.28
CA THR A 31 -11.42 -28.56 -13.86
C THR A 31 -11.79 -29.63 -12.83
N ASN A 32 -11.39 -29.50 -11.56
CA ASN A 32 -11.68 -30.47 -10.51
C ASN A 32 -12.21 -29.79 -9.23
N GLY A 33 -13.53 -29.88 -9.01
CA GLY A 33 -14.16 -29.95 -7.68
C GLY A 33 -13.79 -28.89 -6.64
N ASN A 34 -14.41 -27.72 -6.76
CA ASN A 34 -14.84 -26.77 -5.70
C ASN A 34 -14.72 -25.36 -6.27
N PHE A 35 -15.87 -24.73 -6.53
CA PHE A 35 -15.96 -23.39 -7.11
C PHE A 35 -15.47 -22.30 -6.13
N TYR A 36 -14.16 -22.19 -5.90
CA TYR A 36 -13.54 -20.99 -5.34
C TYR A 36 -13.11 -20.09 -6.50
N GLY A 37 -14.06 -19.32 -7.06
CA GLY A 37 -13.72 -18.35 -8.10
C GLY A 37 -12.73 -17.29 -7.59
N GLN A 38 -11.91 -16.75 -8.50
CA GLN A 38 -10.92 -15.71 -8.19
C GLN A 38 -11.54 -14.38 -7.71
N TRP A 39 -12.88 -14.25 -7.74
CA TRP A 39 -13.63 -13.13 -7.16
C TRP A 39 -13.28 -12.89 -5.68
N ARG A 40 -13.07 -13.94 -4.88
CA ARG A 40 -12.62 -13.79 -3.47
C ARG A 40 -11.25 -13.15 -3.36
N ALA A 41 -10.38 -13.36 -4.34
CA ALA A 41 -9.06 -12.73 -4.35
C ALA A 41 -9.19 -11.25 -4.72
N MET A 42 -10.04 -10.91 -5.69
CA MET A 42 -10.35 -9.52 -6.07
C MET A 42 -10.92 -8.73 -4.87
N ASP A 43 -11.94 -9.26 -4.21
CA ASP A 43 -12.55 -8.61 -3.04
C ASP A 43 -11.51 -8.37 -1.93
N ARG A 44 -10.67 -9.37 -1.65
CA ARG A 44 -9.57 -9.24 -0.69
C ARG A 44 -8.57 -8.18 -1.11
N THR A 45 -8.21 -8.09 -2.39
CA THR A 45 -7.24 -7.08 -2.86
C THR A 45 -7.78 -5.66 -2.73
N ALA A 46 -9.07 -5.43 -2.99
CA ALA A 46 -9.70 -4.13 -2.77
C ALA A 46 -9.72 -3.74 -1.28
N VAL A 47 -10.08 -4.68 -0.41
CA VAL A 47 -10.14 -4.48 1.05
C VAL A 47 -8.75 -4.23 1.65
N THR A 48 -7.76 -5.07 1.31
CA THR A 48 -6.38 -4.95 1.80
C THR A 48 -5.73 -3.64 1.34
N THR A 49 -5.98 -3.21 0.09
CA THR A 49 -5.45 -1.94 -0.43
C THR A 49 -5.98 -0.75 0.34
N THR A 50 -7.30 -0.74 0.58
CA THR A 50 -7.95 0.35 1.34
C THR A 50 -7.51 0.35 2.81
N LEU A 51 -7.46 -0.81 3.46
CA LEU A 51 -6.97 -0.94 4.84
C LEU A 51 -5.52 -0.47 4.97
N ALA A 52 -4.63 -0.87 4.05
CA ALA A 52 -3.23 -0.43 4.08
C ALA A 52 -3.11 1.09 3.91
N GLY A 53 -3.86 1.69 2.99
CA GLY A 53 -3.90 3.15 2.81
C GLY A 53 -4.40 3.89 4.04
N CYS A 54 -5.54 3.48 4.61
CA CYS A 54 -6.13 4.10 5.80
C CYS A 54 -5.19 4.00 7.01
N THR A 55 -4.58 2.84 7.22
CA THR A 55 -3.67 2.61 8.36
C THR A 55 -2.39 3.42 8.23
N ALA A 56 -1.82 3.52 7.02
CA ALA A 56 -0.68 4.39 6.77
C ALA A 56 -0.99 5.87 6.99
N THR A 57 -2.17 6.31 6.57
CA THR A 57 -2.69 7.67 6.77
C THR A 57 -2.84 7.98 8.25
N LEU A 58 -3.50 7.12 9.03
CA LEU A 58 -3.66 7.29 10.47
C LEU A 58 -2.31 7.29 11.19
N THR A 59 -1.42 6.37 10.84
CA THR A 59 -0.08 6.30 11.43
C THR A 59 0.70 7.59 11.19
N THR A 60 0.69 8.07 9.95
CA THR A 60 1.31 9.33 9.54
C THR A 60 0.77 10.51 10.32
N LEU A 61 -0.56 10.56 10.45
CA LEU A 61 -1.29 11.60 11.12
C LEU A 61 -0.86 11.70 12.60
N PHE A 62 -0.84 10.57 13.32
CA PHE A 62 -0.39 10.53 14.72
C PHE A 62 1.09 10.85 14.86
N VAL A 63 1.95 10.28 14.02
CA VAL A 63 3.41 10.47 14.13
C VAL A 63 3.81 11.91 13.80
N LYS A 64 3.25 12.51 12.73
CA LYS A 64 3.49 13.93 12.40
C LYS A 64 2.94 14.87 13.47
N ARG A 65 1.81 14.55 14.10
CA ARG A 65 1.27 15.33 15.23
C ARG A 65 2.26 15.37 16.40
N ILE A 66 2.90 14.24 16.72
CA ILE A 66 3.89 14.16 17.79
C ILE A 66 5.19 14.88 17.42
N LEU A 67 5.69 14.71 16.18
CA LEU A 67 6.97 15.28 15.74
C LEU A 67 6.93 16.78 15.45
N SER A 68 5.91 17.23 14.71
CA SER A 68 5.88 18.59 14.14
C SER A 68 4.88 19.51 14.84
N GLY A 69 4.01 18.98 15.71
CA GLY A 69 2.94 19.73 16.38
C GLY A 69 1.83 20.25 15.45
N HIS A 70 2.02 20.23 14.13
CA HIS A 70 1.09 20.74 13.13
C HIS A 70 0.53 19.65 12.22
N TRP A 71 -0.68 19.85 11.73
CA TRP A 71 -1.39 18.93 10.86
C TRP A 71 -1.20 19.34 9.40
N ASN A 72 -0.27 18.68 8.70
CA ASN A 72 -0.04 18.91 7.27
C ASN A 72 -0.74 17.83 6.43
N VAL A 73 -1.81 18.23 5.75
CA VAL A 73 -2.59 17.34 4.88
C VAL A 73 -1.74 16.81 3.71
N THR A 74 -0.81 17.61 3.21
CA THR A 74 0.07 17.23 2.10
C THR A 74 0.91 15.99 2.44
N ASP A 75 1.45 15.92 3.65
CA ASP A 75 2.27 14.77 4.10
C ASP A 75 1.42 13.51 4.24
N VAL A 76 0.18 13.66 4.71
CA VAL A 76 -0.78 12.56 4.86
C VAL A 76 -1.12 11.95 3.49
N CYS A 77 -1.47 12.81 2.53
CA CYS A 77 -1.80 12.39 1.16
C CYS A 77 -0.61 11.72 0.45
N LYS A 78 0.63 12.24 0.60
CA LYS A 78 1.83 11.59 0.06
C LYS A 78 2.02 10.17 0.60
N ARG A 79 1.82 9.97 1.91
CA ARG A 79 1.99 8.66 2.55
C ARG A 79 0.85 7.68 2.26
N LEU A 80 -0.37 8.17 2.04
CA LEU A 80 -1.47 7.35 1.52
C LEU A 80 -1.08 6.76 0.14
N LEU A 81 -0.62 7.60 -0.78
CA LEU A 81 -0.18 7.16 -2.11
C LEU A 81 1.00 6.19 -2.02
N GLY A 82 1.91 6.45 -1.09
CA GLY A 82 3.00 5.53 -0.79
C GLY A 82 2.52 4.14 -0.38
N ALA A 83 1.62 4.08 0.59
CA ALA A 83 1.09 2.80 1.08
C ALA A 83 0.39 1.97 -0.02
N PHE A 84 -0.24 2.62 -1.00
CA PHE A 84 -0.84 1.92 -2.14
C PHE A 84 0.20 1.26 -3.04
N ALA A 85 1.28 1.96 -3.38
CA ALA A 85 2.39 1.34 -4.13
C ALA A 85 2.99 0.16 -3.35
N ALA A 86 3.16 0.33 -2.03
CA ALA A 86 3.71 -0.66 -1.14
C ALA A 86 2.91 -1.99 -1.09
N ILE A 87 1.58 -1.89 -0.97
CA ILE A 87 0.72 -3.07 -0.87
C ILE A 87 0.50 -3.77 -2.22
N THR A 88 0.78 -3.10 -3.35
CA THR A 88 0.47 -3.59 -4.72
C THR A 88 1.08 -4.98 -4.99
N ALA A 89 2.34 -5.20 -4.59
CA ALA A 89 2.99 -6.50 -4.81
C ALA A 89 2.37 -7.66 -4.00
N ARG A 90 1.62 -7.35 -2.93
CA ARG A 90 1.20 -8.30 -1.90
C ARG A 90 -0.32 -8.39 -1.72
N CYS A 91 -1.09 -7.52 -2.35
CA CYS A 91 -2.53 -7.39 -2.14
C CYS A 91 -3.31 -8.72 -2.31
N SER A 92 -2.84 -9.62 -3.18
CA SER A 92 -3.48 -10.93 -3.45
C SER A 92 -3.12 -12.05 -2.47
N VAL A 93 -2.00 -11.91 -1.73
CA VAL A 93 -1.45 -12.99 -0.88
C VAL A 93 -1.57 -12.70 0.61
N VAL A 94 -1.99 -11.49 0.99
CA VAL A 94 -2.01 -11.02 2.37
C VAL A 94 -3.43 -10.97 2.91
N GLU A 95 -3.64 -11.48 4.11
CA GLU A 95 -4.93 -11.36 4.79
C GLU A 95 -5.19 -9.91 5.30
N PRO A 96 -6.47 -9.48 5.43
CA PRO A 96 -6.80 -8.10 5.79
C PRO A 96 -6.15 -7.58 7.07
N TRP A 97 -5.99 -8.43 8.09
CA TRP A 97 -5.32 -8.07 9.34
C TRP A 97 -3.83 -7.76 9.13
N ALA A 98 -3.16 -8.50 8.23
CA ALA A 98 -1.76 -8.30 7.93
C ALA A 98 -1.56 -7.06 7.05
N ALA A 99 -2.55 -6.68 6.23
CA ALA A 99 -2.50 -5.43 5.46
C ALA A 99 -2.41 -4.18 6.36
N VAL A 100 -3.04 -4.21 7.54
CA VAL A 100 -2.97 -3.13 8.55
C VAL A 100 -1.54 -2.95 9.06
N ILE A 101 -0.88 -4.05 9.42
CA ILE A 101 0.50 -4.03 9.92
C ILE A 101 1.44 -3.52 8.83
N TRP A 102 1.23 -3.95 7.59
CA TRP A 102 2.03 -3.49 6.46
C TRP A 102 1.83 -2.02 6.12
N GLY A 103 0.60 -1.49 6.23
CA GLY A 103 0.34 -0.06 6.10
C GLY A 103 1.03 0.77 7.18
N PHE A 104 1.02 0.29 8.43
CA PHE A 104 1.73 0.93 9.55
C PHE A 104 3.25 0.96 9.32
N VAL A 105 3.85 -0.18 8.97
CA VAL A 105 5.29 -0.29 8.70
C VAL A 105 5.69 0.55 7.49
N ALA A 106 4.92 0.50 6.40
CA ALA A 106 5.17 1.31 5.21
C ALA A 106 5.17 2.82 5.55
N ALA A 107 4.20 3.27 6.34
CA ALA A 107 4.16 4.66 6.80
C ALA A 107 5.43 5.02 7.57
N LEU A 108 5.80 4.25 8.61
CA LEU A 108 7.00 4.51 9.43
C LEU A 108 8.29 4.56 8.60
N VAL A 109 8.46 3.60 7.68
CA VAL A 109 9.63 3.57 6.79
C VAL A 109 9.68 4.82 5.92
N LEU A 110 8.55 5.25 5.36
CA LEU A 110 8.45 6.50 4.59
C LEU A 110 8.76 7.73 5.45
N ILE A 111 8.30 7.78 6.72
CA ILE A 111 8.65 8.88 7.65
C ILE A 111 10.16 8.93 7.89
N GLY A 112 10.78 7.80 8.21
CA GLY A 112 12.22 7.71 8.48
C GLY A 112 13.04 8.07 7.25
N CYS A 113 12.64 7.57 6.09
CA CYS A 113 13.23 7.88 4.79
C CYS A 113 13.22 9.39 4.48
N ASN A 114 12.10 10.07 4.74
CA ASN A 114 11.97 11.52 4.56
C ASN A 114 12.97 12.30 5.44
N ILE A 115 13.13 11.87 6.71
CA ILE A 115 14.10 12.49 7.64
C ILE A 115 15.54 12.26 7.15
N VAL A 116 15.86 11.07 6.67
CA VAL A 116 17.21 10.76 6.13
C VAL A 116 17.51 11.61 4.89
N VAL A 117 16.55 11.73 3.97
CA VAL A 117 16.70 12.54 2.75
C VAL A 117 16.90 14.02 3.08
N ALA A 118 16.16 14.54 4.05
CA ALA A 118 16.35 15.91 4.54
C ALA A 118 17.77 16.14 5.08
N ASN A 119 18.42 15.13 5.66
CA ASN A 119 19.81 15.22 6.13
C ASN A 119 20.84 15.11 5.00
N VAL A 120 20.54 14.36 3.93
CA VAL A 120 21.46 14.12 2.81
C VAL A 120 21.33 15.18 1.70
N LYS A 121 20.34 16.10 1.79
CA LYS A 121 20.07 17.15 0.79
C LYS A 121 19.92 16.61 -0.64
N VAL A 122 19.37 15.42 -0.78
CA VAL A 122 19.01 14.84 -2.08
C VAL A 122 17.56 15.20 -2.33
N ASP A 123 17.29 15.99 -3.37
CA ASP A 123 15.94 16.40 -3.73
C ASP A 123 15.20 15.25 -4.44
N ASP A 124 14.74 14.24 -3.68
CA ASP A 124 13.77 13.25 -4.19
C ASP A 124 12.34 13.74 -3.88
N GLU A 125 11.86 14.67 -4.71
CA GLU A 125 10.58 15.36 -4.53
C GLU A 125 9.35 14.43 -4.60
N LEU A 126 9.55 13.20 -5.09
CA LEU A 126 8.51 12.19 -5.28
C LEU A 126 8.59 11.02 -4.29
N GLU A 127 9.63 10.94 -3.42
CA GLU A 127 9.90 9.78 -2.55
C GLU A 127 9.87 8.42 -3.32
N ALA A 128 10.01 8.45 -4.65
CA ALA A 128 9.65 7.33 -5.53
C ALA A 128 10.67 6.19 -5.45
N ALA A 129 11.95 6.51 -5.28
CA ALA A 129 13.01 5.52 -5.11
C ALA A 129 12.92 4.80 -3.75
N GLN A 130 12.50 5.52 -2.70
CA GLN A 130 12.30 4.97 -1.37
C GLN A 130 11.03 4.10 -1.31
N LEU A 131 10.01 4.50 -2.06
CA LEU A 131 8.73 3.82 -2.14
C LEU A 131 8.79 2.50 -2.92
N HIS A 132 9.42 2.52 -4.10
CA HIS A 132 9.65 1.30 -4.87
C HIS A 132 10.79 0.47 -4.28
N GLY A 133 11.92 1.07 -3.86
CA GLY A 133 13.07 0.32 -3.35
C GLY A 133 12.81 -0.36 -2.01
N GLY A 134 12.28 0.38 -1.03
CA GLY A 134 12.00 -0.13 0.31
C GLY A 134 10.85 -1.14 0.33
N CYS A 135 9.78 -0.87 -0.43
CA CYS A 135 8.64 -1.77 -0.43
C CYS A 135 8.74 -2.95 -1.40
N CYS A 136 9.42 -2.81 -2.56
CA CYS A 136 9.71 -3.98 -3.40
C CYS A 136 10.70 -4.92 -2.72
N ALA A 137 11.71 -4.43 -1.98
CA ALA A 137 12.65 -5.30 -1.25
C ALA A 137 11.96 -6.11 -0.14
N LEU A 138 11.10 -5.47 0.65
CA LEU A 138 10.30 -6.12 1.69
C LEU A 138 9.21 -7.06 1.12
N GLY A 139 8.59 -6.68 0.00
CA GLY A 139 7.65 -7.52 -0.74
C GLY A 139 8.29 -8.77 -1.33
N TRP A 140 9.50 -8.66 -1.88
CA TRP A 140 10.28 -9.79 -2.39
C TRP A 140 10.70 -10.74 -1.25
N PHE A 141 11.16 -10.19 -0.12
CA PHE A 141 11.53 -10.99 1.05
C PHE A 141 10.35 -11.77 1.63
N SER A 142 9.16 -11.17 1.66
CA SER A 142 7.98 -11.82 2.23
C SER A 142 7.38 -12.90 1.31
N ARG A 143 7.55 -12.84 -0.02
CA ARG A 143 7.20 -13.97 -0.91
C ARG A 143 8.06 -15.21 -0.65
N ARG A 144 9.25 -15.05 -0.07
CA ARG A 144 10.15 -16.15 0.29
C ARG A 144 9.73 -16.87 1.59
N CYS A 145 8.97 -16.20 2.46
CA CYS A 145 8.48 -16.75 3.72
C CYS A 145 7.01 -17.22 3.68
N SER A 146 6.28 -16.99 2.59
CA SER A 146 4.97 -17.64 2.42
C SER A 146 5.20 -19.11 2.09
N PRO A 147 4.66 -20.06 2.88
CA PRO A 147 4.71 -21.47 2.51
C PRO A 147 4.07 -21.65 1.12
N PRO A 148 4.54 -22.60 0.30
CA PRO A 148 3.95 -22.87 -1.00
C PRO A 148 2.46 -23.20 -0.79
N ARG A 149 1.56 -22.30 -1.23
CA ARG A 149 0.14 -22.66 -1.32
C ARG A 149 0.02 -23.61 -2.50
N SER A 150 -0.21 -24.87 -2.18
CA SER A 150 -0.60 -25.92 -3.13
C SER A 150 -1.77 -25.42 -3.98
N THR A 151 -1.59 -25.63 -5.28
CA THR A 151 -2.56 -25.70 -6.39
C THR A 151 -4.03 -25.79 -6.05
#